data_AF-A0A353BZQ2-F1
#
_entry.id   AF-A0A353BZQ2-F1
#
_cell.length_a   1.000
_cell.length_b   1.000
_cell.length_c   1.000
_cell.angle_alpha   90.00
_cell.angle_beta   90.00
_cell.angle_gamma   90.00
#
_symmetry.space_group_name_H-M   'P 1'
#
loop_
_entity.id
_entity.type
_entity.pdbx_description
1 polymer ?
#
loop_
_entity_poly.entity_id
_entity_poly.type
_entity_poly.pdbx_seq_one_letter_code
_entity_poly.pdbx_strand_id
1 'polypeptide(L)'
;VTGAGAAILVPEGDGPRVTAATIGRIVDMGISDPLNMGSAMAPAAIDTIEAHFRDLGRDPAYYDLIATGDLGRVGHRIANEILNNHGVKIPQGRFTDCGLLIYNQDQPVFSGASGCACSATVTYGHFLNRMRKGELHRILIVATGALLSPLSYQQKESIPGIAHAVAIEM
;
A
#
# COMPACT_ATOMS: atom_id res chain seq x y z
N VAL A 1 -8.40 4.50 -11.09
CA VAL A 1 -8.60 5.89 -10.62
C VAL A 1 -8.11 6.85 -11.68
N THR A 2 -8.91 7.86 -12.04
CA THR A 2 -8.44 8.97 -12.87
C THR A 2 -8.13 10.15 -11.97
N GLY A 3 -6.86 10.53 -11.87
CA GLY A 3 -6.41 11.62 -11.01
C GLY A 3 -4.89 11.77 -11.04
N ALA A 4 -4.37 12.73 -10.29
CA ALA A 4 -2.95 12.95 -10.10
C ALA A 4 -2.71 13.45 -8.66
N GLY A 5 -1.53 13.18 -8.12
CA GLY A 5 -1.09 13.67 -6.83
C GLY A 5 0.36 14.14 -6.92
N ALA A 6 0.67 15.24 -6.23
CA ALA A 6 2.02 15.77 -6.13
C ALA A 6 2.25 16.26 -4.70
N ALA A 7 3.50 16.14 -4.24
CA ALA A 7 3.95 16.65 -2.96
C ALA A 7 5.27 17.39 -3.16
N ILE A 8 5.50 18.43 -2.35
CA ILE A 8 6.76 19.16 -2.28
C ILE A 8 7.41 18.77 -0.96
N LEU A 9 8.66 18.30 -1.03
CA LEU A 9 9.48 17.99 0.13
C LEU A 9 10.50 19.11 0.35
N VAL A 10 10.63 19.54 1.60
CA VAL A 10 11.60 20.54 2.05
C VAL A 10 12.37 19.97 3.24
N PRO A 11 13.62 20.41 3.50
CA PRO A 11 14.41 19.91 4.62
C PRO A 11 13.78 20.19 5.99
N GLU A 12 13.07 21.32 6.13
CA GLU A 12 12.51 21.79 7.39
C GLU A 12 11.11 22.41 7.19
N GLY A 13 10.25 22.25 8.20
CA GLY A 13 8.89 22.82 8.23
C GLY A 13 8.05 22.21 9.36
N ASP A 14 6.83 22.73 9.54
CA ASP A 14 5.91 22.35 10.62
C ASP A 14 4.85 21.29 10.21
N GLY A 15 4.97 20.75 9.00
CA GLY A 15 4.02 19.78 8.44
C GLY A 15 4.40 18.32 8.70
N PRO A 16 3.60 17.38 8.19
CA PRO A 16 3.93 15.95 8.20
C PRO A 16 5.33 15.69 7.63
N ARG A 17 6.10 14.85 8.31
CA ARG A 17 7.50 14.55 8.03
C ARG A 17 7.63 13.14 7.51
N VAL A 18 8.43 12.95 6.46
CA VAL A 18 8.88 11.62 6.06
C VAL A 18 9.98 11.19 7.03
N THR A 19 9.74 10.15 7.83
CA THR A 19 10.68 9.69 8.87
C THR A 19 11.48 8.47 8.46
N ALA A 20 10.94 7.66 7.55
CA ALA A 20 11.61 6.49 7.00
C ALA A 20 11.04 6.11 5.63
N ALA A 21 11.83 5.41 4.84
CA ALA A 21 11.38 4.75 3.63
C ALA A 21 11.98 3.33 3.55
N THR A 22 11.20 2.38 3.05
CA THR A 22 11.66 1.02 2.76
C THR A 22 11.49 0.77 1.28
N ILE A 23 12.62 0.61 0.60
CA ILE A 23 12.66 0.24 -0.81
C ILE A 23 12.46 -1.27 -0.89
N GLY A 24 11.26 -1.72 -1.26
CA GLY A 24 11.01 -3.14 -1.48
C GLY A 24 11.72 -3.69 -2.70
N ARG A 25 11.63 -5.01 -2.82
CA ARG A 25 12.22 -5.82 -3.88
C ARG A 25 11.13 -6.46 -4.74
N ILE A 26 11.53 -6.98 -5.89
CA ILE A 26 10.63 -7.77 -6.73
C ILE A 26 10.31 -9.09 -6.01
N VAL A 27 9.03 -9.43 -5.96
CA VAL A 27 8.51 -10.70 -5.45
C VAL A 27 7.60 -11.30 -6.51
N ASP A 28 7.91 -12.51 -6.95
CA ASP A 28 7.12 -13.26 -7.91
C ASP A 28 6.78 -14.64 -7.34
N MET A 29 5.49 -14.91 -7.19
CA MET A 29 4.94 -16.17 -6.67
C MET A 29 4.28 -17.02 -7.77
N GLY A 30 4.57 -16.75 -9.05
CA GLY A 30 4.07 -17.52 -10.19
C GLY A 30 2.63 -17.22 -10.59
N ILE A 31 2.06 -16.11 -10.15
CA ILE A 31 0.71 -15.67 -10.55
C ILE A 31 0.77 -15.12 -11.97
N SER A 32 0.01 -15.68 -12.91
CA SER A 32 0.00 -15.27 -14.32
C SER A 32 -1.36 -14.74 -14.81
N ASP A 33 -2.40 -14.79 -13.97
CA ASP A 33 -3.73 -14.28 -14.33
C ASP A 33 -3.77 -12.74 -14.26
N PRO A 34 -3.94 -12.04 -15.41
CA PRO A 34 -3.93 -10.58 -15.45
C PRO A 34 -5.16 -9.95 -14.76
N LEU A 35 -6.21 -10.73 -14.48
CA LEU A 35 -7.41 -10.26 -13.79
C LEU A 35 -7.29 -10.40 -12.26
N ASN A 36 -6.20 -10.99 -11.75
CA ASN A 36 -5.96 -11.24 -10.34
C ASN A 36 -4.72 -10.50 -9.79
N MET A 37 -4.60 -9.22 -10.14
CA MET A 37 -3.48 -8.36 -9.73
C MET A 37 -3.30 -8.26 -8.22
N GLY A 38 -4.40 -8.21 -7.45
CA GLY A 38 -4.33 -8.13 -5.99
C GLY A 38 -3.56 -9.31 -5.39
N SER A 39 -3.76 -10.52 -5.91
CA SER A 39 -3.02 -11.71 -5.47
C SER A 39 -1.55 -11.69 -5.91
N ALA A 40 -1.26 -11.17 -7.10
CA ALA A 40 0.12 -11.02 -7.59
C ALA A 40 0.94 -10.00 -6.78
N MET A 41 0.31 -8.91 -6.34
CA MET A 41 0.98 -7.82 -5.60
C MET A 41 1.07 -8.05 -4.09
N ALA A 42 0.14 -8.80 -3.48
CA ALA A 42 0.10 -9.01 -2.04
C ALA A 42 1.44 -9.52 -1.45
N PRO A 43 2.15 -10.49 -2.06
CA PRO A 43 3.46 -10.94 -1.57
C PRO A 43 4.50 -9.82 -1.45
N ALA A 44 4.53 -8.88 -2.40
CA ALA A 44 5.47 -7.77 -2.37
C ALA A 44 5.13 -6.75 -1.26
N ALA A 45 3.84 -6.51 -1.01
CA ALA A 45 3.38 -5.67 0.10
C ALA A 45 3.74 -6.29 1.45
N ILE A 46 3.51 -7.60 1.62
CA ILE A 46 3.85 -8.36 2.84
C ILE A 46 5.35 -8.27 3.11
N ASP A 47 6.19 -8.60 2.12
CA ASP A 47 7.65 -8.57 2.23
C ASP A 47 8.16 -7.19 2.64
N THR A 48 7.62 -6.13 2.03
CA THR A 48 8.02 -4.75 2.33
C THR A 48 7.59 -4.32 3.73
N ILE A 49 6.37 -4.68 4.17
CA ILE A 49 5.87 -4.36 5.51
C ILE A 49 6.71 -5.09 6.58
N GLU A 50 7.00 -6.37 6.38
CA GLU A 50 7.82 -7.17 7.29
C GLU A 50 9.25 -6.63 7.39
N ALA A 51 9.86 -6.32 6.25
CA ALA A 51 11.18 -5.70 6.21
C ALA A 51 11.17 -4.37 6.95
N HIS A 52 10.17 -3.53 6.71
CA HIS A 52 10.04 -2.23 7.38
C HIS A 52 9.99 -2.35 8.91
N PHE A 53 9.16 -3.25 9.45
CA PHE A 53 9.06 -3.46 10.89
C PHE A 53 10.33 -4.05 11.49
N ARG A 54 10.92 -5.07 10.82
CA ARG A 54 12.15 -5.72 11.26
C ARG A 54 13.32 -4.75 11.28
N ASP A 55 13.54 -4.02 10.19
CA ASP A 55 14.73 -3.20 9.99
C ASP A 55 14.71 -1.95 10.90
N LEU A 56 13.53 -1.44 11.24
CA LEU A 56 13.36 -0.32 12.17
C LEU A 56 13.11 -0.74 13.63
N GLY A 57 12.98 -2.05 13.90
CA GLY A 57 12.65 -2.57 15.22
C GLY A 57 11.33 -2.04 15.79
N ARG A 58 10.34 -1.79 14.91
CA ARG A 58 9.05 -1.18 15.28
C ARG A 58 8.02 -2.27 15.64
N ASP A 59 7.22 -2.00 16.66
CA ASP A 59 6.07 -2.85 17.01
C ASP A 59 4.94 -2.70 15.95
N PRO A 60 4.19 -3.77 15.60
CA PRO A 60 3.07 -3.68 14.67
C PRO A 60 1.97 -2.66 15.05
N ALA A 61 1.87 -2.28 16.33
CA ALA A 61 0.97 -1.24 16.83
C ALA A 61 1.58 0.18 16.83
N TYR A 62 2.81 0.34 16.34
CA TYR A 62 3.51 1.64 16.25
C TYR A 62 2.75 2.65 15.39
N TYR A 63 2.20 2.21 14.25
CA TYR A 63 1.44 3.07 13.36
C TYR A 63 -0.03 3.16 13.77
N ASP A 64 -0.60 4.34 13.58
CA ASP A 64 -2.04 4.56 13.72
C ASP A 64 -2.80 4.02 12.50
N LEU A 65 -2.13 4.03 11.33
CA LEU A 65 -2.66 3.50 10.09
C LEU A 65 -1.56 3.00 9.15
N ILE A 66 -1.76 1.82 8.59
CA ILE A 66 -0.96 1.24 7.51
C ILE A 66 -1.89 1.11 6.31
N ALA A 67 -1.57 1.79 5.22
CA ALA A 67 -2.39 1.80 4.02
C ALA A 67 -1.60 1.27 2.82
N THR A 68 -2.15 0.23 2.19
CA THR A 68 -1.65 -0.30 0.92
C THR A 68 -2.18 0.52 -0.26
N GLY A 69 -1.50 0.47 -1.40
CA GLY A 69 -1.81 1.32 -2.54
C GLY A 69 -3.08 0.88 -3.28
N ASP A 70 -3.06 -0.32 -3.82
CA ASP A 70 -4.16 -0.82 -4.65
C ASP A 70 -4.22 -2.35 -4.72
N LEU A 71 -4.03 -3.01 -3.57
CA LEU A 71 -4.26 -4.44 -3.46
C LEU A 71 -5.72 -4.81 -3.71
N GLY A 72 -6.64 -3.86 -3.48
CA GLY A 72 -8.07 -4.08 -3.50
C GLY A 72 -8.50 -5.14 -2.49
N ARG A 73 -9.77 -5.57 -2.57
CA ARG A 73 -10.39 -6.48 -1.59
C ARG A 73 -9.66 -7.82 -1.49
N VAL A 74 -9.24 -8.36 -2.64
CA VAL A 74 -8.59 -9.67 -2.73
C VAL A 74 -7.18 -9.61 -2.13
N GLY A 75 -6.33 -8.73 -2.66
CA GLY A 75 -4.94 -8.63 -2.20
C GLY A 75 -4.84 -8.15 -0.75
N HIS A 76 -5.70 -7.22 -0.34
CA HIS A 76 -5.70 -6.70 1.03
C HIS A 76 -6.03 -7.79 2.05
N ARG A 77 -7.01 -8.65 1.74
CA ARG A 77 -7.37 -9.78 2.60
C ARG A 77 -6.21 -10.78 2.69
N ILE A 78 -5.59 -11.13 1.56
CA ILE A 78 -4.43 -12.04 1.51
C ILE A 78 -3.28 -11.47 2.36
N ALA A 79 -2.94 -10.20 2.17
CA ALA A 79 -1.89 -9.53 2.91
C ALA A 79 -2.15 -9.54 4.42
N ASN A 80 -3.38 -9.23 4.84
CA ASN A 80 -3.75 -9.26 6.25
C ASN A 80 -3.65 -10.66 6.86
N GLU A 81 -4.12 -11.70 6.17
CA GLU A 81 -4.06 -13.08 6.64
C GLU A 81 -2.59 -13.55 6.80
N ILE A 82 -1.75 -13.29 5.79
CA ILE A 82 -0.35 -13.73 5.81
C ILE A 82 0.47 -12.97 6.86
N LEU A 83 0.34 -11.64 6.95
CA LEU A 83 1.02 -10.84 7.97
C LEU A 83 0.71 -11.33 9.39
N ASN A 84 -0.57 -11.65 9.65
CA ASN A 84 -0.97 -12.22 10.94
C ASN A 84 -0.33 -13.59 11.20
N ASN A 85 -0.27 -14.46 10.18
CA ASN A 85 0.38 -15.77 10.28
C ASN A 85 1.90 -15.66 10.51
N HIS A 86 2.55 -14.63 9.96
CA HIS A 86 3.97 -14.35 10.14
C HIS A 86 4.28 -13.62 11.46
N GLY A 87 3.26 -13.29 12.27
CA GLY A 87 3.41 -12.66 13.57
C GLY A 87 3.38 -11.13 13.55
N VAL A 88 3.21 -10.49 12.38
CA VAL A 88 2.99 -9.04 12.24
C VAL A 88 1.51 -8.74 12.50
N LYS A 89 1.12 -8.75 13.78
CA LYS A 89 -0.26 -8.56 14.22
C LYS A 89 -0.64 -7.08 14.25
N ILE A 90 -1.03 -6.54 13.09
CA ILE A 90 -1.51 -5.16 13.00
C ILE A 90 -2.85 -5.04 13.74
N PRO A 91 -3.03 -4.08 14.67
CA PRO A 91 -4.30 -3.90 15.37
C PRO A 91 -5.49 -3.71 14.43
N GLN A 92 -6.65 -4.21 14.83
CA GLN A 92 -7.88 -4.11 14.05
C GLN A 92 -8.19 -2.65 13.71
N GLY A 93 -8.57 -2.40 12.45
CA GLY A 93 -8.89 -1.05 11.96
C GLY A 93 -7.67 -0.19 11.59
N ARG A 94 -6.44 -0.68 11.80
CA ARG A 94 -5.21 0.04 11.43
C ARG A 94 -4.57 -0.45 10.14
N PHE A 95 -5.14 -1.43 9.46
CA PHE A 95 -4.71 -1.87 8.14
C PHE A 95 -5.80 -1.60 7.11
N THR A 96 -5.44 -0.91 6.02
CA THR A 96 -6.39 -0.54 4.97
C THR A 96 -5.72 -0.54 3.58
N ASP A 97 -6.50 -0.23 2.55
CA ASP A 97 -6.07 -0.14 1.16
C ASP A 97 -6.71 1.10 0.51
N CYS A 98 -5.92 1.91 -0.20
CA CYS A 98 -6.42 3.14 -0.82
C CYS A 98 -7.48 2.83 -1.90
N GLY A 99 -7.34 1.69 -2.58
CA GLY A 99 -8.30 1.19 -3.56
C GLY A 99 -9.68 0.87 -2.98
N LEU A 100 -9.75 0.55 -1.68
CA LEU A 100 -11.00 0.32 -0.95
C LEU A 100 -11.65 1.61 -0.42
N LEU A 101 -10.87 2.69 -0.29
CA LEU A 101 -11.34 3.95 0.31
C LEU A 101 -11.84 4.98 -0.69
N ILE A 102 -11.31 4.95 -1.92
CA ILE A 102 -11.54 6.04 -2.88
C ILE A 102 -12.94 6.02 -3.53
N TYR A 103 -13.61 4.87 -3.53
CA TYR A 103 -14.95 4.69 -4.10
C TYR A 103 -15.90 4.11 -3.06
N ASN A 104 -17.18 4.49 -3.18
CA ASN A 104 -18.25 3.91 -2.36
C ASN A 104 -18.59 2.50 -2.82
N GLN A 105 -19.14 1.67 -1.92
CA GLN A 105 -19.52 0.29 -2.23
C GLN A 105 -20.62 0.19 -3.30
N ASP A 106 -21.47 1.21 -3.41
CA ASP A 106 -22.57 1.25 -4.39
C ASP A 106 -22.08 1.59 -5.81
N GLN A 107 -20.82 2.00 -5.97
CA GLN A 107 -20.23 2.23 -7.28
C GLN A 107 -19.72 0.91 -7.87
N PRO A 108 -19.86 0.69 -9.20
CA PRO A 108 -19.51 -0.58 -9.83
C PRO A 108 -17.99 -0.73 -10.01
N VAL A 109 -17.25 -0.89 -8.92
CA VAL A 109 -15.76 -0.85 -8.89
C VAL A 109 -15.11 -2.21 -8.62
N PHE A 110 -15.84 -3.31 -8.86
CA PHE A 110 -15.36 -4.69 -8.67
C PHE A 110 -14.63 -4.89 -7.32
N SER A 111 -13.36 -5.28 -7.35
CA SER A 111 -12.53 -5.53 -6.16
C SER A 111 -11.98 -4.26 -5.50
N GLY A 112 -12.14 -3.09 -6.12
CA GLY A 112 -11.57 -1.82 -5.64
C GLY A 112 -10.87 -1.06 -6.76
N ALA A 113 -10.36 0.12 -6.41
CA ALA A 113 -9.65 0.97 -7.35
C ALA A 113 -8.17 0.57 -7.48
N SER A 114 -7.57 0.94 -8.62
CA SER A 114 -6.15 0.75 -8.90
C SER A 114 -5.55 1.90 -9.70
N GLY A 115 -4.22 1.89 -9.82
CA GLY A 115 -3.41 2.81 -10.61
C GLY A 115 -2.61 3.77 -9.74
N CYS A 116 -1.58 4.38 -10.34
CA CYS A 116 -0.64 5.28 -9.65
C CYS A 116 -1.33 6.45 -8.92
N ALA A 117 -2.46 6.93 -9.46
CA ALA A 117 -3.25 7.99 -8.85
C ALA A 117 -3.98 7.55 -7.56
N CYS A 118 -4.24 6.25 -7.38
CA CYS A 118 -5.01 5.74 -6.26
C CYS A 118 -4.32 6.02 -4.92
N SER A 119 -3.11 5.49 -4.74
CA SER A 119 -2.32 5.70 -3.52
C SER A 119 -2.01 7.19 -3.31
N ALA A 120 -1.65 7.91 -4.38
CA ALA A 120 -1.29 9.32 -4.30
C ALA A 120 -2.46 10.22 -3.86
N THR A 121 -3.62 10.09 -4.50
CA THR A 121 -4.78 10.95 -4.21
C THR A 121 -5.38 10.66 -2.84
N VAL A 122 -5.46 9.39 -2.42
CA VAL A 122 -5.93 9.04 -1.08
C VAL A 122 -4.93 9.49 -0.02
N THR A 123 -3.63 9.30 -0.24
CA THR A 123 -2.62 9.74 0.73
C THR A 123 -2.64 11.25 0.90
N TYR A 124 -2.50 12.00 -0.19
CA TYR A 124 -2.36 13.46 -0.13
C TYR A 124 -3.69 14.17 0.15
N GLY A 125 -4.81 13.64 -0.36
CA GLY A 125 -6.14 14.23 -0.23
C GLY A 125 -6.91 13.81 1.02
N HIS A 126 -6.70 12.59 1.52
CA HIS A 126 -7.42 12.07 2.68
C HIS A 126 -6.51 11.94 3.90
N PHE A 127 -5.45 11.12 3.85
CA PHE A 127 -4.65 10.83 5.04
C PHE A 127 -3.87 12.03 5.57
N LEU A 128 -3.17 12.79 4.71
CA LEU A 128 -2.44 13.98 5.16
C LEU A 128 -3.37 15.05 5.76
N ASN A 129 -4.61 15.16 5.27
CA ASN A 129 -5.60 16.07 5.84
C ASN A 129 -6.09 15.59 7.22
N ARG A 130 -6.22 14.28 7.43
CA ARG A 130 -6.52 13.70 8.75
C ARG A 130 -5.37 13.87 9.73
N MET A 131 -4.12 13.80 9.26
CA MET A 131 -2.94 14.10 10.08
C MET A 131 -2.93 15.56 10.54
N ARG A 132 -3.18 16.51 9.62
CA ARG A 132 -3.30 17.94 9.96
C ARG A 132 -4.41 18.25 10.97
N LYS A 133 -5.45 17.42 11.03
CA LYS A 133 -6.53 17.52 12.03
C LYS A 133 -6.20 16.85 13.38
N GLY A 134 -5.05 16.20 13.50
CA GLY A 134 -4.65 15.44 14.70
C GLY A 134 -5.37 14.09 14.84
N GLU A 135 -6.02 13.58 13.79
CA GLU A 135 -6.70 12.28 13.83
C GLU A 135 -5.74 11.11 13.63
N LEU A 136 -4.61 11.36 12.94
CA LEU A 136 -3.56 10.40 12.66
C LEU A 136 -2.21 11.07 12.96
N HIS A 137 -1.31 10.39 13.66
CA HIS A 137 0.00 10.92 14.01
C HIS A 137 1.11 10.19 13.26
N ARG A 138 0.98 8.86 13.10
CA ARG A 138 1.98 8.03 12.42
C ARG A 138 1.31 7.11 11.42
N ILE A 139 1.64 7.28 10.15
CA ILE A 139 1.10 6.45 9.07
C ILE A 139 2.22 5.77 8.27
N LEU A 140 1.94 4.58 7.78
CA LEU A 140 2.81 3.86 6.83
C LEU A 140 2.05 3.68 5.52
N ILE A 141 2.54 4.30 4.45
CA ILE A 141 1.96 4.18 3.11
C ILE A 141 2.79 3.19 2.31
N VAL A 142 2.16 2.13 1.79
CA VAL A 142 2.80 1.04 1.07
C VAL A 142 2.25 0.98 -0.36
N ALA A 143 2.90 1.68 -1.29
CA ALA A 143 2.48 1.69 -2.69
C ALA A 143 2.89 0.38 -3.36
N THR A 144 1.95 -0.27 -4.02
CA THR A 144 2.10 -1.55 -4.72
C THR A 144 2.11 -1.36 -6.23
N GLY A 145 2.77 -2.27 -6.95
CA GLY A 145 2.76 -2.30 -8.39
C GLY A 145 2.95 -3.71 -8.94
N ALA A 146 2.25 -4.00 -10.03
CA ALA A 146 2.43 -5.19 -10.83
C ALA A 146 3.28 -4.84 -12.07
N LEU A 147 4.37 -5.57 -12.27
CA LEU A 147 5.32 -5.34 -13.35
C LEU A 147 4.98 -6.24 -14.54
N LEU A 148 3.98 -5.83 -15.34
CA LEU A 148 3.57 -6.58 -16.54
C LEU A 148 3.51 -5.70 -17.80
N SER A 149 3.49 -6.37 -18.94
CA SER A 149 3.25 -5.75 -20.24
C SER A 149 2.29 -6.63 -21.08
N PRO A 150 1.69 -6.10 -22.15
CA PRO A 150 0.92 -6.93 -23.08
C PRO A 150 1.73 -8.10 -23.64
N LEU A 151 3.04 -7.94 -23.83
CA LEU A 151 3.92 -8.97 -24.36
C LEU A 151 4.19 -10.09 -23.35
N SER A 152 4.56 -9.76 -22.12
CA SER A 152 4.84 -10.75 -21.07
C SER A 152 3.61 -11.62 -20.80
N TYR A 153 2.42 -11.02 -20.81
CA TYR A 153 1.15 -11.76 -20.72
C TYR A 153 0.95 -12.72 -21.91
N GLN A 154 1.15 -12.27 -23.15
CA GLN A 154 1.03 -13.12 -24.34
C GLN A 154 2.03 -14.28 -24.33
N GLN A 155 3.19 -14.08 -23.72
CA GLN A 155 4.22 -15.11 -23.51
C GLN A 155 3.93 -16.04 -22.32
N LYS A 156 2.81 -15.83 -21.61
CA LYS A 156 2.40 -16.60 -20.42
C LYS A 156 3.40 -16.52 -19.27
N GLU A 157 4.12 -15.39 -19.17
CA GLU A 157 4.99 -15.12 -18.04
C GLU A 157 4.15 -14.84 -16.78
N SER A 158 4.75 -15.05 -15.61
CA SER A 158 4.19 -14.60 -14.34
C SER A 158 4.21 -13.08 -14.22
N ILE A 159 3.53 -12.56 -13.21
CA ILE A 159 3.37 -11.13 -12.92
C ILE A 159 4.16 -10.84 -11.63
N PRO A 160 5.39 -10.30 -11.75
CA PRO A 160 6.15 -9.86 -10.59
C PRO A 160 5.49 -8.66 -9.91
N GLY A 161 5.41 -8.70 -8.58
CA GLY A 161 4.97 -7.59 -7.74
C GLY A 161 6.17 -6.83 -7.16
N ILE A 162 5.96 -5.53 -6.87
CA ILE A 162 6.87 -4.71 -6.07
C ILE A 162 6.05 -3.82 -5.14
N ALA A 163 6.61 -3.48 -3.99
CA ALA A 163 6.04 -2.47 -3.11
C ALA A 163 7.12 -1.56 -2.51
N HIS A 164 6.77 -0.31 -2.23
CA HIS A 164 7.64 0.63 -1.54
C HIS A 164 6.86 1.29 -0.40
N ALA A 165 7.50 1.41 0.76
CA ALA A 165 6.87 1.98 1.94
C ALA A 165 7.49 3.33 2.33
N VAL A 166 6.65 4.26 2.74
CA VAL A 166 7.05 5.57 3.28
C VAL A 166 6.32 5.79 4.60
N ALA A 167 7.08 6.02 5.66
CA ALA A 167 6.56 6.39 6.98
C ALA A 167 6.42 7.92 7.06
N ILE A 168 5.24 8.39 7.43
CA ILE A 168 4.93 9.82 7.58
C ILE A 168 4.43 10.05 9.00
N GLU A 169 5.04 11.00 9.70
CA GLU A 169 4.73 11.32 11.10
C GLU A 169 4.49 12.82 11.29
N MET A 170 3.66 13.20 12.26
CA MET A 170 3.45 14.60 12.69
C MET A 170 4.55 15.07 13.63
#